data_AF-A0A350D4H3-F1
#
_entry.id   AF-A0A350D4H3-F1
#
_cell.length_a   1.000
_cell.length_b   1.000
_cell.length_c   1.000
_cell.angle_alpha   90.00
_cell.angle_beta   90.00
_cell.angle_gamma   90.00
#
_symmetry.space_group_name_H-M   'P 1'
#
loop_
_entity.id
_entity.type
_entity.pdbx_description
1 polymer ?
#
loop_
_entity_poly.entity_id
_entity_poly.type
_entity_poly.pdbx_seq_one_letter_code
_entity_poly.pdbx_strand_id
1 'polypeptide(L)' 'MTRVSIHNFGCRVNQAEAFDWSEKLAEAGLAVDRDWRGSDLVVV' A
#
# COMPACT_ATOMS: atom_id res chain seq x y z
N MET A 1 5.43 9.76 10.52
CA MET A 1 5.44 8.44 9.85
C MET A 1 4.54 8.58 8.64
N THR A 2 5.09 8.45 7.44
CA THR A 2 4.37 8.70 6.18
C THR A 2 3.35 7.59 5.94
N ARG A 3 2.11 7.96 5.62
CA ARG A 3 1.01 7.05 5.33
C ARG A 3 0.89 6.79 3.83
N VAL A 4 0.80 5.51 3.46
CA VAL A 4 0.69 5.05 2.08
C VAL A 4 -0.57 4.21 1.93
N SER A 5 -1.37 4.45 0.89
CA SER A 5 -2.47 3.56 0.52
C SER A 5 -2.20 2.92 -0.84
N ILE A 6 -2.42 1.61 -0.94
CA ILE A 6 -2.28 0.85 -2.17
C ILE A 6 -3.67 0.50 -2.70
N HIS A 7 -4.05 1.11 -3.81
CA HIS A 7 -5.27 0.83 -4.55
C HIS A 7 -4.98 -0.15 -5.68
N ASN A 8 -5.01 -1.44 -5.37
CA ASN A 8 -4.91 -2.44 -6.42
C ASN A 8 -6.23 -2.58 -7.19
N PHE A 9 -6.12 -2.66 -8.50
CA PHE A 9 -7.22 -3.00 -9.40
C PHE A 9 -6.87 -4.28 -10.14
N GLY A 10 -7.87 -5.15 -10.37
CA GLY A 10 -7.72 -6.30 -11.26
C GLY A 10 -7.61 -7.65 -10.55
N CYS A 11 -6.65 -8.48 -10.99
CA CYS A 11 -6.63 -9.91 -10.70
C CYS A 11 -5.94 -10.26 -9.37
N ARG A 12 -6.02 -11.54 -8.99
CA ARG A 12 -5.40 -12.06 -7.75
C ARG A 12 -3.89 -11.86 -7.69
N VAL A 13 -3.21 -11.80 -8.83
CA VAL A 13 -1.76 -11.57 -8.89
C VAL A 13 -1.42 -10.15 -8.43
N ASN A 14 -2.13 -9.14 -8.92
CA ASN A 14 -1.96 -7.74 -8.47
C ASN A 14 -2.19 -7.58 -6.96
N GLN A 15 -3.13 -8.36 -6.41
CA GLN A 15 -3.38 -8.35 -4.96
C GLN A 15 -2.25 -9.00 -4.16
N ALA A 16 -1.68 -10.09 -4.66
CA ALA A 16 -0.54 -10.75 -4.03
C ALA A 16 0.72 -9.87 -4.04
N GLU A 17 0.99 -9.19 -5.16
CA GLU A 17 2.11 -8.26 -5.25
C GLU A 17 1.92 -7.04 -4.35
N ALA A 18 0.71 -6.47 -4.29
CA ALA A 18 0.39 -5.39 -3.37
C ALA A 18 0.60 -5.78 -1.89
N PHE A 19 0.35 -7.04 -1.54
CA PHE A 19 0.61 -7.56 -0.20
C PHE A 19 2.12 -7.63 0.09
N ASP A 20 2.92 -8.18 -0.82
CA ASP A 20 4.39 -8.24 -0.69
C ASP A 20 5.02 -6.83 -0.59
N TRP A 21 4.50 -5.86 -1.31
CA TRP A 21 4.93 -4.47 -1.17
C TRP A 21 4.59 -3.89 0.19
N SER A 22 3.42 -4.23 0.76
CA SER A 22 3.00 -3.68 2.04
C SER A 22 3.97 -4.04 3.18
N GLU A 23 4.54 -5.25 3.16
CA GLU A 23 5.55 -5.67 4.12
C GLU A 23 6.86 -4.87 3.95
N LYS A 24 7.36 -4.76 2.72
CA LYS A 24 8.58 -4.00 2.40
C LYS A 24 8.46 -2.51 2.73
N LEU A 25 7.29 -1.92 2.50
CA LEU A 25 7.01 -0.52 2.84
C LEU A 25 7.01 -0.32 4.36
N ALA A 26 6.44 -1.28 5.12
CA ALA A 26 6.49 -1.24 6.58
C ALA A 26 7.92 -1.33 7.12
N GLU A 27 8.77 -2.21 6.55
CA GLU A 27 10.19 -2.29 6.87
C GLU A 27 10.95 -0.99 6.58
N ALA A 28 10.54 -0.25 5.54
CA ALA A 28 11.07 1.06 5.20
C ALA A 28 10.50 2.21 6.08
N GLY A 29 9.64 1.91 7.06
CA GLY A 29 9.08 2.89 7.98
C GLY A 29 7.84 3.63 7.46
N LEU A 30 7.19 3.11 6.41
CA LEU A 30 5.95 3.64 5.85
C LEU A 30 4.74 2.92 6.47
N ALA A 31 3.74 3.69 6.88
CA ALA A 31 2.49 3.14 7.40
C ALA A 31 1.54 2.82 6.25
N VAL A 32 1.30 1.54 5.97
CA VAL A 32 0.31 1.16 4.95
C VAL A 32 -1.10 1.23 5.54
N ASP A 33 -1.98 2.02 4.93
CA ASP A 33 -3.37 2.22 5.35
C ASP A 33 -4.36 1.90 4.21
N ARG A 34 -5.53 1.39 4.57
CA ARG A 34 -6.61 1.11 3.63
C ARG A 34 -7.40 2.36 3.24
N ASP A 35 -7.43 3.38 4.10
CA ASP A 35 -8.11 4.64 3.76
C ASP A 35 -7.15 5.63 3.09
N TRP A 36 -7.27 5.71 1.76
CA TRP A 36 -6.48 6.63 0.95
C TRP A 36 -6.75 8.11 1.27
N ARG A 37 -7.89 8.45 1.87
CA ARG A 37 -8.26 9.86 2.18
C ARG A 37 -7.33 10.51 3.20
N GLY A 38 -6.70 9.72 4.05
CA GLY A 38 -5.76 10.18 5.07
C GLY A 38 -4.30 9.85 4.76
N SER A 39 -3.99 9.43 3.53
CA SER A 39 -2.65 9.01 3.12
C SER A 39 -1.86 10.16 2.51
N ASP A 40 -0.56 10.19 2.78
CA ASP A 40 0.38 11.15 2.17
C ASP A 40 0.72 10.74 0.73
N LEU A 41 0.62 9.44 0.42
CA LEU A 41 0.89 8.85 -0.88
C LEU A 41 -0.16 7.78 -1.22
N VAL A 42 -0.62 7.77 -2.47
CA VAL A 42 -1.50 6.72 -3.01
C VAL A 42 -0.80 6.05 -4.19
N VAL A 43 -0.65 4.74 -4.11
CA VAL A 43 -0.15 3.88 -5.20
C VAL A 43 -1.35 3.25 -5.87
N VAL A 44 -1.43 3.36 -7.20
CA VAL A 44 -2.52 2.82 -8.04
C VAL A 44 -1.95 1.76 -8.98
#